data_AF-A0A292G3E6-F1
#
_entry.id   AF-A0A292G3E6-F1
#
_cell.length_a   1.000
_cell.length_b   1.000
_cell.length_c   1.000
_cell.angle_alpha   90.00
_cell.angle_beta   90.00
_cell.angle_gamma   90.00
#
_symmetry.space_group_name_H-M   'P 1'
#
loop_
_entity.id
_entity.type
_entity.pdbx_description
1 polymer ?
#
loop_
_entity_poly.entity_id
_entity_poly.type
_entity_poly.pdbx_seq_one_letter_code
_entity_poly.pdbx_strand_id
1 'polypeptide(L)' 'AGRCTGPLGSKDNPSNHAIMQNMVRASRPDRAPEPCCIPTKLSPLSMIYLEHGNIVMKHHEDMIVEECGCR' A
#
# COMPACT_ATOMS: atom_id res chain seq x y z
N ALA A 1 3.00 -1.52 -9.24
CA ALA A 1 2.75 -2.87 -8.71
C ALA A 1 4.04 -3.67 -8.75
N GLY A 2 4.32 -4.48 -7.73
CA GLY A 2 5.57 -5.24 -7.59
C GLY A 2 5.40 -6.46 -6.68
N ARG A 3 6.43 -7.31 -6.62
CA ARG A 3 6.49 -8.48 -5.73
C ARG A 3 7.27 -8.14 -4.47
N CYS A 4 6.97 -8.83 -3.36
CA CYS A 4 7.62 -8.69 -2.06
C CYS A 4 8.39 -9.97 -1.74
N THR A 5 9.34 -10.30 -2.62
CA THR A 5 10.17 -11.50 -2.51
C THR A 5 11.33 -11.26 -1.55
N GLY A 6 11.65 -12.26 -0.72
CA GLY A 6 12.65 -12.11 0.34
C GLY A 6 14.11 -12.01 -0.12
N PRO A 7 15.02 -11.56 0.77
CA PRO A 7 14.74 -10.98 2.10
C PRO A 7 14.33 -9.51 2.00
N LEU A 8 13.27 -9.12 2.71
CA LEU A 8 12.75 -7.75 2.71
C LEU A 8 13.72 -6.80 3.45
N GLY A 9 14.12 -5.73 2.77
CA GLY A 9 15.02 -4.71 3.30
C GLY A 9 14.33 -3.37 3.53
N SER A 10 15.07 -2.37 3.97
CA SER A 10 14.55 -1.01 4.20
C SER A 10 13.92 -0.38 2.96
N LYS A 11 14.40 -0.73 1.76
CA LYS A 11 13.87 -0.27 0.47
C LYS A 11 12.44 -0.75 0.20
N ASP A 12 12.06 -1.88 0.78
CA ASP A 12 10.71 -2.44 0.63
C ASP A 12 9.73 -1.86 1.66
N ASN A 13 10.22 -0.96 2.53
CA ASN A 13 9.50 -0.33 3.64
C ASN A 13 8.62 -1.34 4.40
N PRO A 14 9.11 -2.51 4.87
CA PRO A 14 8.25 -3.56 5.38
C PRO A 14 7.76 -3.29 6.81
N SER A 15 6.60 -3.85 7.17
CA SER A 15 6.24 -3.97 8.59
C SER A 15 7.02 -5.12 9.24
N ASN A 16 7.16 -5.12 10.56
CA ASN A 16 7.74 -6.28 11.27
C ASN A 16 6.98 -7.58 10.96
N HIS A 17 5.66 -7.50 10.78
CA HIS A 17 4.84 -8.62 10.36
C HIS A 17 5.21 -9.11 8.96
N ALA A 18 5.40 -8.22 7.99
CA ALA A 18 5.79 -8.57 6.63
C ALA A 18 7.17 -9.26 6.59
N ILE A 19 8.13 -8.81 7.41
CA ILE A 19 9.43 -9.47 7.56
C ILE A 19 9.25 -10.90 8.07
N MET A 20 8.51 -11.09 9.16
CA MET A 20 8.26 -12.41 9.74
C MET A 20 7.48 -13.33 8.79
N GLN A 21 6.46 -12.80 8.11
CA GLN A 21 5.67 -13.54 7.13
C GLN A 21 6.53 -14.00 5.94
N ASN A 22 7.40 -13.13 5.43
CA ASN A 22 8.33 -13.46 4.36
C ASN A 22 9.33 -14.54 4.79
N MET A 23 9.86 -14.47 6.02
CA MET A 23 10.72 -15.51 6.59
C MET A 23 10.00 -16.85 6.75
N VAL A 24 8.77 -16.85 7.28
CA VAL A 24 7.95 -18.06 7.40
C VAL A 24 7.70 -18.68 6.03
N ARG A 25 7.29 -17.87 5.04
CA ARG A 25 7.09 -18.34 3.66
C ARG A 25 8.35 -18.91 3.03
N ALA A 26 9.51 -18.27 3.24
CA ALA A 26 10.79 -18.76 2.73
C ALA A 26 11.15 -20.15 3.28
N SER A 27 10.77 -20.43 4.53
CA SER A 27 10.99 -21.74 5.16
C SER A 27 9.90 -22.78 4.84
N ARG A 28 8.64 -22.35 4.76
CA ARG A 28 7.43 -23.17 4.61
C ARG A 28 6.39 -22.42 3.76
N PRO A 29 6.47 -22.52 2.42
CA PRO A 29 5.62 -21.74 1.51
C PRO A 29 4.11 -22.02 1.67
N ASP A 30 3.76 -23.18 2.22
CA ASP A 30 2.40 -23.63 2.51
C ASP A 30 1.78 -22.95 3.74
N ARG A 31 2.62 -22.40 4.65
CA ARG A 31 2.15 -21.81 5.91
C ARG A 31 1.91 -20.31 5.87
N ALA A 32 2.45 -19.61 4.87
CA ALA A 32 2.26 -18.17 4.73
C ALA A 32 2.28 -17.72 3.26
N PRO A 33 1.37 -16.83 2.85
CA PRO A 33 1.42 -16.19 1.54
C PRO A 33 2.55 -15.15 1.48
N GLU A 34 2.91 -14.72 0.28
CA GLU A 34 3.86 -13.62 0.11
C GLU A 34 3.20 -12.32 0.62
N PRO A 35 3.94 -11.43 1.33
CA PRO A 35 3.45 -10.09 1.64
C PRO A 35 3.03 -9.35 0.36
N CYS A 36 2.12 -8.40 0.48
CA CYS A 36 1.63 -7.67 -0.68
C CYS A 36 2.26 -6.28 -0.76
N CYS A 37 2.57 -5.83 -1.97
CA CYS A 37 3.00 -4.45 -2.23
C CYS A 37 1.75 -3.57 -2.29
N ILE A 38 1.54 -2.76 -1.25
CA ILE A 38 0.39 -1.87 -1.12
C ILE A 38 0.84 -0.42 -0.86
N PRO A 39 -0.03 0.58 -1.13
CA PRO A 39 0.23 1.96 -0.73
C PRO A 39 0.43 2.07 0.78
N THR A 40 1.45 2.80 1.19
CA THR A 40 1.76 3.08 2.61
C THR A 40 1.59 4.55 2.97
N LYS A 41 1.54 5.41 1.95
CA LYS A 41 1.27 6.84 2.08
C LYS A 41 0.46 7.28 0.87
N LEU A 42 -0.64 7.96 1.15
CA LEU A 42 -1.51 8.53 0.14
C LEU A 42 -1.72 10.02 0.40
N SER A 43 -2.05 10.76 -0.65
CA SER A 43 -2.37 12.18 -0.59
C SER A 43 -3.76 12.46 -1.21
N PRO A 44 -4.42 13.54 -0.78
CA PRO A 44 -5.76 13.89 -1.26
C PRO A 44 -5.74 14.45 -2.68
N LEU A 45 -6.86 14.27 -3.40
CA LEU A 45 -7.13 14.91 -4.67
C LEU A 45 -8.31 15.88 -4.55
N SER A 46 -8.10 17.13 -4.93
CA SER A 46 -9.13 18.17 -4.99
C SER A 46 -9.93 18.05 -6.29
N MET A 47 -11.24 17.89 -6.18
CA MET A 47 -12.14 17.75 -7.32
C MET A 47 -13.29 18.75 -7.23
N ILE A 48 -13.70 19.27 -8.39
CA ILE A 48 -14.85 20.17 -8.53
C ILE A 48 -16.02 19.37 -9.10
N TYR A 49 -17.20 19.50 -8.49
CA TYR A 49 -18.43 18.82 -8.87
C TYR A 49 -19.56 19.80 -9.08
N LEU A 50 -20.54 19.40 -9.90
CA LEU A 50 -21.86 20.02 -9.90
C LEU A 50 -22.79 19.16 -9.02
N GLU A 51 -23.18 19.68 -7.85
CA GLU A 51 -24.10 19.01 -6.93
C GLU A 51 -25.33 19.88 -6.71
N HIS A 52 -26.51 19.33 -7.01
CA HIS A 52 -27.80 20.05 -6.89
C HIS A 52 -27.79 21.43 -7.58
N GLY A 53 -27.13 21.54 -8.74
CA GLY A 53 -27.00 22.79 -9.49
C GLY A 53 -25.93 23.77 -8.98
N ASN A 54 -25.22 23.44 -7.91
CA ASN A 54 -24.14 24.25 -7.36
C ASN A 54 -22.77 23.66 -7.66
N ILE A 55 -21.78 24.52 -7.94
CA ILE A 55 -20.39 24.12 -8.08
C ILE A 55 -19.81 23.96 -6.67
N VAL A 56 -19.33 22.77 -6.33
CA VAL A 56 -18.69 22.47 -5.05
C VAL A 56 -17.28 21.94 -5.28
N MET A 57 -16.33 22.35 -4.43
CA MET A 57 -14.99 21.78 -4.38
C MET A 57 -14.90 20.83 -3.19
N LYS A 58 -14.40 19.61 -3.41
CA LYS A 58 -14.18 18.62 -2.36
C LYS A 58 -12.76 18.07 -2.44
N HIS A 59 -12.17 17.83 -1.26
CA HIS A 59 -10.88 17.15 -1.13
C HIS A 59 -11.14 15.70 -0.78
N HIS A 60 -10.77 14.79 -1.67
CA HIS A 60 -10.94 13.37 -1.48
C HIS A 60 -9.62 12.78 -0.99
N GLU A 61 -9.61 12.37 0.28
CA GLU A 61 -8.45 11.70 0.90
C GLU A 61 -8.16 10.36 0.23
N ASP A 62 -6.93 9.88 0.39
CA ASP A 62 -6.47 8.56 -0.06
C ASP A 62 -6.61 8.29 -1.57
N MET A 63 -6.51 9.33 -2.40
CA MET A 63 -6.71 9.23 -3.86
C MET A 63 -5.42 9.04 -4.67
N ILE A 64 -4.30 9.58 -4.20
CA ILE A 64 -3.01 9.55 -4.90
C ILE A 64 -2.02 8.72 -4.09
N VAL A 65 -1.35 7.75 -4.72
CA VAL A 65 -0.32 6.94 -4.07
C VAL A 65 1.02 7.68 -4.12
N GLU A 66 1.57 8.00 -2.95
CA GLU A 66 2.88 8.66 -2.81
C GLU A 66 4.00 7.64 -2.58
N GLU A 67 3.74 6.64 -1.72
CA GLU A 67 4.72 5.63 -1.35
C GLU A 67 4.06 4.24 -1.27
N CYS A 68 4.84 3.21 -1.60
CA CYS A 68 4.44 1.81 -1.47
C CYS A 68 5.35 1.08 -0.48
N GLY A 69 4.88 -0.03 0.07
CA GLY A 69 5.68 -0.93 0.90
C GLY A 69 5.09 -2.32 0.99
N CYS A 70 5.89 -3.27 1.48
CA CYS A 70 5.47 -4.65 1.70
C CYS A 70 4.77 -4.77 3.05
N ARG A 71 3.52 -5.22 3.06
CA ARG A 71 2.70 -5.35 4.28
C ARG A 71 2.26 -6.79 4.49
#